data_AF-A0A3N5E820-F1
#
_entry.id   AF-A0A3N5E820-F1
#
_cell.length_a   1.000
_cell.length_b   1.000
_cell.length_c   1.000
_cell.angle_alpha   90.00
_cell.angle_beta   90.00
_cell.angle_gamma   90.00
#
_symmetry.space_group_name_H-M   'P 1'
#
loop_
_entity.id
_entity.type
_entity.pdbx_description
1 polymer ?
#
loop_
_entity_poly.entity_id
_entity_poly.type
_entity_poly.pdbx_seq_one_letter_code
_entity_poly.pdbx_strand_id
1 'polypeptide(L)' 'SRRFDVVVSDLGLPDISGDVLIGAIIAAARRPIKVVVITGESQPALTRALEAGAEVVFAKPCQWGSVVRYLDGLDLAPAA' A
#
# COMPACT_ATOMS: atom_id res chain seq x y z
N SER A 1 15.46 5.78 12.99
CA SER A 1 14.48 5.12 12.10
C SER A 1 14.31 5.96 10.84
N ARG A 2 14.14 5.32 9.68
CA ARG A 2 13.80 6.05 8.44
C ARG A 2 12.34 6.47 8.48
N ARG A 3 12.01 7.56 7.79
CA ARG A 3 10.64 8.08 7.65
C ARG A 3 10.18 7.80 6.22
N PHE A 4 8.95 7.31 6.09
CA PHE A 4 8.33 7.01 4.80
C PHE A 4 6.96 7.66 4.77
N ASP A 5 6.68 8.38 3.70
CA ASP A 5 5.36 8.98 3.45
C ASP A 5 4.43 8.00 2.70
N VAL A 6 5.04 7.04 2.00
CA VAL A 6 4.36 6.00 1.23
C VAL A 6 5.05 4.65 1.45
N VAL A 7 4.27 3.59 1.64
CA VAL A 7 4.72 2.20 1.58
C VAL A 7 4.07 1.54 0.38
N VAL A 8 4.89 0.91 -0.47
CA VAL A 8 4.42 0.05 -1.55
C VAL A 8 4.69 -1.39 -1.15
N SER A 9 3.64 -2.22 -1.02
CA SER A 9 3.76 -3.60 -0.55
C SER A 9 3.11 -4.60 -1.50
N ASP A 10 3.70 -5.79 -1.58
CA ASP A 10 3.03 -6.98 -2.07
C ASP A 10 2.16 -7.62 -0.95
N LEU A 11 1.16 -8.42 -1.31
CA LEU A 11 0.37 -9.20 -0.34
C LEU A 11 0.64 -10.71 -0.40
N GLY A 12 1.39 -11.20 -1.40
CA GLY A 12 1.75 -12.61 -1.53
C GLY A 12 2.86 -13.02 -0.55
N LEU A 13 2.74 -12.60 0.72
CA LEU A 13 3.69 -12.89 1.78
C LEU A 13 3.31 -14.22 2.47
N PRO A 14 4.27 -15.12 2.73
CA PRO A 14 3.97 -16.43 3.31
C PRO A 14 3.56 -16.38 4.78
N ASP A 15 4.01 -15.36 5.52
CA ASP A 15 3.96 -15.36 6.98
C ASP A 15 2.76 -14.60 7.57
N ILE A 16 2.31 -13.55 6.89
CA ILE A 16 1.23 -12.67 7.38
C ILE A 16 0.27 -12.33 6.24
N SER A 17 -1.02 -12.23 6.57
CA SER A 17 -2.00 -11.79 5.59
C SER A 17 -1.81 -10.30 5.28
N GLY A 18 -2.06 -9.93 4.02
CA GLY A 18 -1.84 -8.58 3.53
C GLY A 18 -2.63 -7.50 4.28
N ASP A 19 -3.87 -7.79 4.67
CA ASP A 19 -4.72 -6.92 5.49
C ASP A 19 -4.15 -6.66 6.88
N VAL A 20 -3.60 -7.71 7.53
CA VAL A 20 -2.91 -7.56 8.82
C VAL A 20 -1.66 -6.72 8.69
N LEU A 21 -0.87 -6.90 7.62
CA LEU A 21 0.29 -6.07 7.34
C LEU A 21 -0.10 -4.59 7.15
N ILE A 22 -1.13 -4.31 6.35
CA ILE A 22 -1.61 -2.95 6.09
C ILE A 22 -2.02 -2.27 7.41
N GLY A 23 -2.85 -2.96 8.21
CA GLY A 23 -3.27 -2.44 9.52
C GLY A 23 -2.09 -2.17 10.45
N ALA A 24 -1.10 -3.07 10.46
CA ALA A 24 0.11 -2.90 11.28
C ALA A 24 0.97 -1.70 10.83
N ILE A 25 1.12 -1.48 9.51
CA ILE A 25 1.83 -0.31 8.97
C ILE A 25 1.16 0.98 9.41
N ILE A 26 -0.16 1.07 9.25
CA ILE A 26 -0.94 2.26 9.59
C ILE A 26 -0.88 2.53 11.11
N ALA A 27 -1.07 1.49 11.93
CA ALA A 27 -1.03 1.61 13.39
C ALA A 27 0.36 2.01 13.93
N ALA A 28 1.43 1.57 13.27
CA ALA A 28 2.80 1.91 13.65
C ALA A 28 3.23 3.32 13.21
N ALA A 29 2.52 3.92 12.26
CA ALA A 29 2.88 5.21 11.69
C ALA A 29 2.58 6.36 12.66
N ARG A 30 3.60 7.19 12.95
CA ARG A 30 3.47 8.38 13.82
C ARG A 30 2.82 9.58 13.12
N ARG A 31 2.59 9.48 11.81
CA ARG A 31 1.97 10.47 10.92
C ARG A 31 1.15 9.69 9.88
N PRO A 32 0.18 10.32 9.20
CA PRO A 32 -0.50 9.69 8.09
C PRO A 32 0.50 9.12 7.07
N ILE A 33 0.35 7.85 6.74
CA ILE A 33 1.15 7.14 5.74
C ILE A 33 0.22 6.59 4.68
N LYS A 34 0.61 6.67 3.41
CA LYS A 34 -0.16 6.06 2.32
C LYS A 34 0.33 4.65 2.07
N VAL A 35 -0.59 3.68 2.06
CA VAL A 35 -0.25 2.28 1.75
C VAL A 35 -0.78 1.96 0.35
N VAL A 36 0.15 1.68 -0.57
CA VAL A 36 -0.13 1.27 -1.94
C VAL A 36 0.18 -0.22 -2.05
N VAL A 37 -0.71 -0.98 -2.67
CA VAL A 37 -0.52 -2.42 -2.84
C VAL A 37 -0.27 -2.75 -4.30
N ILE A 38 0.70 -3.63 -4.58
CA ILE A 38 0.90 -4.24 -5.90
C ILE A 38 0.93 -5.75 -5.72
N THR A 39 -0.11 -6.46 -6.12
CA THR A 39 -0.30 -7.88 -5.74
C THR A 39 -0.79 -8.76 -6.89
N GLY A 40 -0.37 -10.03 -6.91
CA GLY A 40 -0.91 -11.07 -7.80
C GLY A 40 -2.08 -11.85 -7.19
N GLU A 41 -2.54 -11.44 -6.00
CA GLU A 41 -3.63 -12.10 -5.28
C GLU A 41 -5.00 -11.96 -5.95
N SER A 42 -5.94 -12.81 -5.53
CA SER A 42 -7.31 -12.83 -6.03
C SER A 42 -8.17 -11.64 -5.54
N GLN A 43 -9.28 -11.36 -6.24
CA GLN A 43 -10.19 -10.25 -5.95
C GLN A 43 -10.62 -10.12 -4.47
N PRO A 44 -10.93 -11.20 -3.72
CA PRO A 44 -11.23 -11.09 -2.29
C PRO A 44 -10.10 -10.47 -1.46
N ALA A 45 -8.83 -10.76 -1.78
CA ALA A 45 -7.69 -10.16 -1.11
C ALA A 45 -7.54 -8.67 -1.43
N LEU A 46 -7.86 -8.26 -2.66
CA LEU A 46 -7.87 -6.85 -3.06
C LEU A 46 -8.91 -6.07 -2.27
N THR A 47 -10.14 -6.61 -2.13
CA THR A 47 -11.20 -5.98 -1.34
C THR A 47 -10.77 -5.82 0.12
N ARG A 48 -10.23 -6.89 0.74
CA ARG A 48 -9.74 -6.82 2.12
C ARG A 48 -8.61 -5.81 2.30
N ALA A 49 -7.73 -5.65 1.32
CA ALA A 49 -6.66 -4.67 1.38
C ALA A 49 -7.19 -3.23 1.41
N LEU A 50 -8.19 -2.93 0.58
CA LEU A 50 -8.85 -1.63 0.58
C LEU A 50 -9.60 -1.38 1.91
N GLU A 51 -10.33 -2.38 2.40
CA GLU A 51 -11.03 -2.32 3.70
C GLU A 51 -10.06 -2.14 4.89
N ALA A 52 -8.86 -2.69 4.79
CA ALA A 52 -7.80 -2.54 5.79
C ALA A 52 -7.10 -1.16 5.74
N GLY A 53 -7.41 -0.32 4.75
CA GLY A 53 -6.87 1.03 4.64
C GLY A 53 -5.77 1.20 3.57
N ALA A 54 -5.61 0.26 2.65
CA ALA A 54 -4.85 0.54 1.43
C ALA A 54 -5.53 1.65 0.63
N GLU A 55 -4.73 2.61 0.17
CA GLU A 55 -5.20 3.74 -0.61
C GLU A 55 -5.53 3.33 -2.06
N VAL A 56 -4.74 2.41 -2.63
CA VAL A 56 -4.98 1.82 -3.95
C VAL A 56 -4.33 0.44 -4.03
N VAL A 57 -4.92 -0.42 -4.86
CA VAL A 57 -4.37 -1.75 -5.17
C VAL A 57 -4.19 -1.91 -6.69
N PHE A 58 -2.98 -2.26 -7.10
CA PHE A 58 -2.62 -2.63 -8.47
C PHE A 58 -2.50 -4.15 -8.58
N ALA A 59 -3.37 -4.78 -9.37
CA ALA A 59 -3.30 -6.21 -9.65
C ALA A 59 -2.17 -6.51 -10.64
N LYS A 60 -1.34 -7.52 -10.35
CA LYS A 60 -0.30 -8.01 -11.25
C LYS A 60 -0.94 -8.91 -12.33
N PRO A 61 -0.52 -8.80 -13.60
CA PRO A 61 0.45 -7.83 -14.11
C PRO A 61 -0.17 -6.42 -14.20
N CYS A 62 0.55 -5.41 -13.68
CA CYS A 62 0.18 -4.00 -13.79
C CYS A 62 1.17 -3.24 -14.66
N GLN A 63 0.73 -2.15 -15.27
CA GLN A 63 1.62 -1.23 -15.98
C GLN A 63 2.37 -0.34 -14.99
N TRP A 64 3.71 -0.38 -15.03
CA TRP A 64 4.55 0.46 -14.16
C TRP A 64 4.30 1.95 -14.33
N GLY A 65 4.01 2.41 -15.54
CA GLY A 65 3.66 3.81 -15.80
C GLY A 65 2.44 4.29 -15.00
N SER A 66 1.46 3.41 -14.76
CA SER A 66 0.29 3.72 -13.93
C SER A 66 0.64 3.86 -12.46
N VAL A 67 1.54 2.99 -11.96
CA VAL A 67 2.03 3.06 -10.58
C VAL A 67 2.82 4.35 -10.35
N VAL A 68 3.77 4.67 -11.24
CA VAL A 68 4.58 5.89 -11.15
C VAL A 68 3.70 7.13 -11.22
N ARG A 69 2.79 7.20 -12.21
CA ARG A 69 1.85 8.32 -12.35
C ARG A 69 0.99 8.51 -11.09
N TYR A 70 0.57 7.41 -10.47
CA TYR A 70 -0.18 7.49 -9.23
C TYR A 70 0.66 8.07 -8.10
N LEU A 71 1.88 7.57 -7.91
CA LEU A 71 2.79 8.04 -6.87
C LEU A 71 3.18 9.51 -7.06
N ASP A 72 3.43 9.94 -8.29
CA ASP A 72 3.73 11.35 -8.64
C ASP A 72 2.55 12.29 -8.37
N GLY A 73 1.33 11.77 -8.43
CA GLY A 73 0.10 12.52 -8.18
C GLY A 73 -0.32 12.56 -6.71
N LEU A 74 0.44 11.94 -5.80
CA LEU A 74 0.11 11.95 -4.38
C LEU A 74 0.35 13.34 -3.78
N ASP A 75 -0.69 13.89 -3.18
CA ASP A 75 -0.56 15.06 -2.31
C ASP A 75 0.06 14.61 -0.97
N LEU A 76 1.38 14.74 -0.88
CA LEU A 76 2.15 14.42 0.32
C LEU A 76 2.36 15.69 1.14
N ALA A 77 2.13 15.59 2.45
CA ALA A 77 2.46 16.68 3.34
C ALA A 77 3.97 16.99 3.25
N PRO A 78 4.37 18.28 3.33
CA PRO A 78 5.78 18.65 3.28
C PRO A 78 6.61 17.85 4.30
N ALA A 79 7.81 17.44 3.88
CA ALA A 79 8.81 16.92 4.80
C ALA A 79 9.11 18.01 5.84
N ALA A 80 8.88 17.68 7.11
CA ALA A 80 9.12 18.56 8.25
C ALA A 80 10.58 18.45 8.73
#